data_AF-A0A956M892-F1
#
_entry.id   AF-A0A956M892-F1
#
_cell.length_a   1.000
_cell.length_b   1.000
_cell.length_c   1.000
_cell.angle_alpha   90.00
_cell.angle_beta   90.00
_cell.angle_gamma   90.00
#
_symmetry.space_group_name_H-M   'P 1'
#
loop_
_entity.id
_entity.type
_entity.pdbx_description
1 polymer ?
#
loop_
_entity_poly.entity_id
_entity_poly.type
_entity_poly.pdbx_seq_one_letter_code
_entity_poly.pdbx_strand_id
1 'polypeptide(L)'
;MQINEILVNLIIGILGAIIYATGVYLVGRIRENRNPYTGKWESRIYDDSGRIVKKDIWNLRQKGKEFKGTVYRIEPKNQSHRFWNMKGRIIDRNFFAIFWSKDENIKSYGCWFMRQEDDFLLKGKYLSLQEDNGFV
;
A
#
# COMPACT_ATOMS: atom_id res chain seq x y z
N MET A 1 20.74 5.30 -51.41
CA MET A 1 20.76 6.44 -50.46
C MET A 1 19.46 6.54 -49.66
N GLN A 2 18.28 6.58 -50.31
CA GLN A 2 16.97 6.66 -49.64
C GLN A 2 16.69 5.58 -48.57
N ILE A 3 17.09 4.31 -48.78
CA ILE A 3 16.83 3.22 -47.82
C ILE A 3 17.54 3.48 -46.47
N ASN A 4 18.74 4.07 -46.49
CA ASN A 4 19.49 4.36 -45.27
C ASN A 4 18.84 5.50 -44.47
N GLU A 5 18.29 6.51 -45.14
CA GLU A 5 17.58 7.62 -44.49
C GLU A 5 16.28 7.16 -43.84
N ILE A 6 15.53 6.27 -44.51
CA ILE A 6 14.31 5.67 -43.95
C ILE A 6 14.64 4.84 -42.69
N LEU A 7 15.71 4.02 -42.74
CA LEU A 7 16.15 3.22 -41.60
C LEU A 7 16.61 4.09 -40.43
N VAL A 8 17.38 5.15 -40.69
CA VAL A 8 17.84 6.09 -39.65
C VAL A 8 16.66 6.79 -38.98
N ASN A 9 15.70 7.30 -39.76
CA ASN A 9 14.51 7.97 -39.22
C ASN A 9 13.64 7.01 -38.40
N LEU A 10 13.52 5.75 -38.83
CA LEU A 10 12.80 4.73 -38.07
C LEU A 10 13.47 4.45 -36.72
N ILE A 11 14.80 4.30 -36.70
CA ILE A 11 15.57 4.08 -35.47
C ILE A 11 15.42 5.26 -34.51
N ILE A 12 15.53 6.50 -35.01
CA ILE A 12 15.33 7.71 -34.21
C ILE A 12 13.92 7.76 -33.62
N GLY A 13 12.90 7.43 -34.43
CA GLY A 13 11.51 7.36 -33.96
C GLY A 13 11.30 6.33 -32.84
N ILE A 14 11.87 5.13 -33.00
CA ILE A 14 11.80 4.06 -31.99
C ILE A 14 12.51 4.50 -30.71
N LEU A 15 13.73 5.03 -30.81
CA LEU A 15 14.49 5.51 -29.66
C LEU A 15 13.75 6.65 -28.94
N GLY A 16 13.19 7.59 -29.69
CA GLY A 16 12.37 8.68 -29.14
C GLY A 16 11.16 8.17 -28.37
N ALA A 17 10.44 7.17 -28.91
CA ALA A 17 9.31 6.54 -28.23
C ALA A 17 9.72 5.82 -26.94
N ILE A 18 10.83 5.09 -26.95
CA ILE A 18 11.37 4.38 -25.77
C ILE A 18 11.77 5.39 -24.69
N ILE A 19 12.48 6.46 -25.05
CA ILE A 19 12.90 7.50 -24.11
C ILE A 19 11.68 8.17 -23.48
N TYR A 20 10.68 8.53 -24.29
CA TYR A 20 9.45 9.15 -23.80
C TYR A 20 8.69 8.22 -22.84
N ALA A 21 8.47 6.96 -23.23
CA ALA A 21 7.76 5.99 -22.39
C ALA A 21 8.49 5.76 -21.05
N THR A 22 9.82 5.66 -21.09
CA THR A 22 10.66 5.50 -19.89
C THR A 22 10.57 6.75 -19.01
N GLY A 23 10.64 7.94 -19.59
CA GLY A 23 10.51 9.21 -18.87
C GLY A 23 9.17 9.34 -18.14
N VAL A 24 8.06 9.03 -18.82
CA VAL A 24 6.72 9.02 -18.22
C VAL A 24 6.62 8.02 -17.06
N TYR A 25 7.16 6.82 -17.24
CA TYR A 25 7.20 5.80 -16.19
C TYR A 25 7.98 6.26 -14.95
N LEU A 26 9.17 6.82 -15.14
CA LEU A 26 10.02 7.32 -14.04
C LEU A 26 9.38 8.48 -13.30
N VAL A 27 8.80 9.45 -14.01
CA VAL A 27 8.07 10.58 -13.40
C VAL A 27 6.88 10.06 -12.58
N GLY A 28 6.14 9.08 -13.11
CA GLY A 28 5.07 8.41 -12.37
C GLY A 28 5.58 7.79 -11.06
N ARG A 29 6.72 7.08 -11.12
CA ARG A 29 7.33 6.42 -9.96
C ARG A 29 7.81 7.41 -8.89
N ILE A 30 8.42 8.52 -9.30
CA ILE A 30 8.86 9.58 -8.39
C ILE A 30 7.67 10.24 -7.71
N ARG A 31 6.59 10.52 -8.46
CA ARG A 31 5.34 11.08 -7.90
C ARG A 31 4.71 10.14 -6.87
N GLU A 32 4.64 8.83 -7.17
CA GLU A 32 4.15 7.84 -6.20
C GLU A 32 4.98 7.82 -4.91
N ASN A 33 6.31 7.89 -5.01
CA ASN A 33 7.20 7.88 -3.85
C ASN A 33 7.15 9.17 -3.01
N ARG A 34 6.72 10.29 -3.59
CA ARG A 34 6.57 11.58 -2.90
C ARG A 34 5.21 11.75 -2.23
N ASN A 35 4.28 10.83 -2.46
CA ASN A 35 2.98 10.89 -1.82
C ASN A 35 3.10 10.64 -0.30
N PRO A 36 2.40 11.41 0.54
CA PRO A 36 2.63 11.45 1.99
C PRO A 36 2.39 10.11 2.69
N TYR A 37 1.53 9.26 2.11
CA TYR A 37 1.20 7.96 2.69
C TYR A 37 1.98 6.79 2.07
N THR A 38 2.81 7.04 1.05
CA THR A 38 3.70 6.02 0.50
C THR A 38 4.86 5.77 1.47
N GLY A 39 5.11 4.51 1.79
CA GLY A 39 6.24 4.14 2.65
C GLY A 39 5.91 3.02 3.61
N LYS A 40 6.72 2.95 4.67
CA LYS A 40 6.60 1.95 5.72
C LYS A 40 5.92 2.57 6.93
N TRP A 41 4.78 2.02 7.33
CA TRP A 41 4.01 2.43 8.50
C TRP A 41 3.97 1.31 9.53
N GLU A 42 3.81 1.67 10.80
CA GLU A 42 3.64 0.72 11.89
C GLU A 42 2.26 0.92 12.52
N SER A 43 1.50 -0.16 12.66
CA SER A 43 0.23 -0.13 13.39
C SER A 43 0.36 -0.87 14.71
N ARG A 44 -0.27 -0.33 15.74
CA ARG A 44 -0.34 -0.90 17.08
C ARG A 44 -1.80 -0.95 17.52
N ILE A 45 -2.24 -2.12 17.94
CA ILE A 45 -3.54 -2.31 18.60
C ILE A 45 -3.24 -2.56 20.08
N TYR A 46 -3.95 -1.86 20.94
CA TYR A 46 -3.75 -1.90 22.38
C TYR A 46 -4.90 -2.65 23.05
N ASP A 47 -4.67 -3.22 24.23
CA ASP A 47 -5.74 -3.65 25.12
C ASP A 47 -6.22 -2.49 26.03
N ASP A 48 -7.21 -2.77 26.88
CA ASP A 48 -7.76 -1.82 27.85
C ASP A 48 -6.72 -1.33 28.88
N SER A 49 -5.64 -2.08 29.07
CA SER A 49 -4.52 -1.70 29.94
C SER A 49 -3.45 -0.86 29.24
N GLY A 50 -3.63 -0.58 27.95
CA GLY A 50 -2.69 0.17 27.13
C GLY A 50 -1.48 -0.64 26.65
N ARG A 51 -1.51 -1.97 26.77
CA ARG A 51 -0.44 -2.84 26.26
C ARG A 51 -0.68 -3.18 24.80
N ILE A 52 0.39 -3.25 24.02
CA ILE A 52 0.31 -3.64 22.60
C ILE A 52 -0.04 -5.13 22.52
N VAL A 53 -1.21 -5.45 21.95
CA VAL A 53 -1.64 -6.83 21.71
C VAL A 53 -1.39 -7.29 20.28
N LYS A 54 -1.37 -6.35 19.32
CA LYS A 54 -1.04 -6.63 17.93
C LYS A 54 -0.16 -5.52 17.39
N LYS A 55 0.91 -5.93 16.69
CA LYS A 55 1.84 -5.02 16.02
C LYS A 55 2.03 -5.49 14.60
N ASP A 56 1.70 -4.63 13.64
CA ASP A 56 1.87 -4.92 12.23
C ASP A 56 2.68 -3.83 11.54
N ILE A 57 3.30 -4.20 10.43
CA ILE A 57 3.99 -3.25 9.57
C ILE A 57 3.34 -3.25 8.19
N TRP A 58 3.19 -2.05 7.68
CA TRP A 58 2.44 -1.70 6.50
C TRP A 58 3.41 -1.16 5.46
N ASN A 59 3.42 -1.74 4.27
CA ASN A 59 4.14 -1.20 3.13
C ASN A 59 3.14 -0.63 2.13
N LEU A 60 2.98 0.68 2.11
CA LEU A 60 1.98 1.38 1.33
C LEU A 60 2.58 2.03 0.08
N ARG A 61 1.80 2.05 -0.99
CA ARG A 61 2.05 2.83 -2.21
C ARG A 61 0.76 3.56 -2.58
N GLN A 62 0.82 4.88 -2.55
CA GLN A 62 -0.29 5.75 -2.92
C GLN A 62 -0.17 6.21 -4.37
N LYS A 63 -1.31 6.20 -5.08
CA LYS A 63 -1.50 6.80 -6.39
C LYS A 63 -2.78 7.63 -6.40
N GLY A 64 -2.63 8.95 -6.33
CA GLY A 64 -3.77 9.86 -6.19
C GLY A 64 -4.51 9.61 -4.87
N LYS A 65 -5.81 9.36 -4.94
CA LYS A 65 -6.64 9.02 -3.76
C LYS A 65 -6.59 7.54 -3.40
N GLU A 66 -6.01 6.68 -4.22
CA GLU A 66 -5.97 5.24 -3.97
C GLU A 66 -4.64 4.83 -3.37
N PHE A 67 -4.64 3.76 -2.60
CA PHE A 67 -3.42 3.11 -2.16
C PHE A 67 -3.57 1.60 -2.21
N LYS A 68 -2.41 0.95 -2.32
CA LYS A 68 -2.27 -0.50 -2.21
C LYS A 68 -1.03 -0.81 -1.41
N GLY A 69 -0.98 -2.01 -0.87
CA GLY A 69 0.14 -2.38 -0.04
C GLY A 69 0.08 -3.79 0.47
N THR A 70 0.98 -4.06 1.41
CA THR A 70 1.01 -5.30 2.16
C THR A 70 1.12 -5.00 3.64
N VAL A 71 0.59 -5.92 4.44
CA VAL A 71 0.70 -5.89 5.89
C VAL A 71 1.33 -7.18 6.34
N TYR A 72 2.24 -7.09 7.29
CA TYR A 72 2.85 -8.26 7.92
C TYR A 72 2.82 -8.13 9.42
N ARG A 73 2.46 -9.22 10.11
CA ARG A 73 2.38 -9.25 11.56
C ARG A 73 3.74 -9.43 12.20
N ILE A 74 4.05 -8.60 13.19
CA ILE A 74 5.23 -8.74 14.05
C ILE A 74 4.81 -9.34 15.40
N GLU A 75 3.70 -8.87 15.96
CA GLU A 75 3.17 -9.37 17.24
C GLU A 75 1.68 -9.72 17.14
N PRO A 76 1.24 -10.82 17.78
CA PRO A 76 2.07 -11.73 18.60
C PRO A 76 2.95 -12.66 17.74
N LYS A 77 4.09 -13.12 18.29
CA LYS A 77 5.11 -13.91 17.54
C LYS A 77 4.56 -15.20 16.94
N ASN A 78 3.59 -15.84 17.59
CA ASN A 78 2.91 -17.04 17.10
C ASN A 78 2.02 -16.77 15.86
N GLN A 79 1.71 -15.50 15.57
CA GLN A 79 1.00 -15.05 14.38
C GLN A 79 1.91 -14.31 13.38
N SER A 80 3.22 -14.33 13.55
CA SER A 80 4.17 -13.59 12.69
C SER A 80 4.21 -14.09 11.23
N HIS A 81 3.73 -15.30 10.99
CA HIS A 81 3.55 -15.86 9.64
C HIS A 81 2.42 -15.17 8.85
N ARG A 82 1.54 -14.40 9.50
CA ARG A 82 0.40 -13.80 8.83
C ARG A 82 0.81 -12.61 7.98
N PHE A 83 0.36 -12.62 6.74
CA PHE A 83 0.66 -11.62 5.73
C PHE A 83 -0.58 -11.34 4.89
N TRP A 84 -0.87 -10.06 4.67
CA TRP A 84 -2.05 -9.64 3.91
C TRP A 84 -1.67 -8.74 2.75
N ASN A 85 -2.43 -8.85 1.67
CA ASN A 85 -2.53 -7.81 0.67
C ASN A 85 -3.59 -6.80 1.11
N MET A 86 -3.46 -5.56 0.66
CA MET A 86 -4.48 -4.55 0.91
C MET A 86 -4.63 -3.55 -0.23
N LYS A 87 -5.83 -2.99 -0.30
CA LYS A 87 -6.15 -1.85 -1.17
C LYS A 87 -7.12 -0.93 -0.45
N GLY A 88 -7.06 0.34 -0.77
CA GLY A 88 -7.89 1.32 -0.11
C GLY A 88 -7.91 2.67 -0.81
N ARG A 89 -8.62 3.60 -0.19
CA ARG A 89 -8.80 4.96 -0.67
C ARG A 89 -8.72 5.96 0.48
N ILE A 90 -8.23 7.14 0.15
CA ILE A 90 -8.10 8.31 1.00
C ILE A 90 -9.10 9.34 0.51
N ILE A 91 -9.99 9.75 1.40
CA ILE A 91 -10.97 10.82 1.15
C ILE A 91 -10.79 11.83 2.26
N ASP A 92 -10.22 12.98 1.90
CA ASP A 92 -9.79 14.02 2.81
C ASP A 92 -8.80 13.48 3.86
N ARG A 93 -9.23 13.40 5.12
CA ARG A 93 -8.43 12.83 6.22
C ARG A 93 -8.78 11.38 6.53
N ASN A 94 -9.70 10.77 5.79
CA ASN A 94 -10.20 9.43 6.09
C ASN A 94 -9.56 8.37 5.19
N PHE A 95 -9.10 7.30 5.81
CA PHE A 95 -8.49 6.12 5.24
C PHE A 95 -9.46 4.95 5.33
N PHE A 96 -9.78 4.37 4.17
CA PHE A 96 -10.58 3.16 4.07
C PHE A 96 -9.74 2.10 3.39
N ALA A 97 -9.52 0.96 4.03
CA ALA A 97 -8.77 -0.15 3.43
C ALA A 97 -9.52 -1.45 3.61
N ILE A 98 -9.45 -2.32 2.61
CA ILE A 98 -9.74 -3.74 2.78
C ILE A 98 -8.44 -4.51 2.70
N PHE A 99 -8.34 -5.57 3.50
CA PHE A 99 -7.20 -6.46 3.50
C PHE A 99 -7.65 -7.92 3.45
N TRP A 100 -6.82 -8.75 2.83
CA TRP A 100 -7.06 -10.18 2.68
C TRP A 100 -5.75 -10.94 2.76
N SER A 101 -5.80 -12.12 3.36
CA SER A 101 -4.62 -12.97 3.50
C SER A 101 -4.00 -13.23 2.14
N LYS A 102 -2.66 -13.22 2.10
CA LYS A 102 -1.91 -13.67 0.93
C LYS A 102 -1.82 -15.19 0.87
N ASP A 103 -1.92 -15.86 2.02
CA ASP A 103 -2.06 -17.31 2.10
C ASP A 103 -3.54 -17.68 1.96
N GLU A 104 -3.87 -18.43 0.91
CA GLU A 104 -5.23 -18.88 0.58
C GLU A 104 -5.82 -19.83 1.64
N ASN A 105 -4.97 -20.49 2.43
CA ASN A 105 -5.41 -21.37 3.51
C ASN A 105 -5.82 -20.59 4.77
N ILE A 106 -5.39 -19.33 4.89
CA ILE A 106 -5.72 -18.47 6.02
C ILE A 106 -6.91 -17.59 5.64
N LYS A 107 -8.10 -17.92 6.16
CA LYS A 107 -9.31 -17.09 5.98
C LYS A 107 -9.28 -15.86 6.90
N SER A 108 -8.44 -14.89 6.57
CA SER A 108 -8.32 -13.63 7.32
C SER A 108 -8.57 -12.45 6.39
N TYR A 109 -9.68 -11.77 6.64
CA TYR A 109 -10.17 -10.64 5.86
C TYR A 109 -10.72 -9.58 6.80
N GLY A 110 -10.60 -8.31 6.42
CA GLY A 110 -11.21 -7.24 7.18
C GLY A 110 -11.11 -5.88 6.51
N CYS A 111 -11.59 -4.89 7.23
CA CYS A 111 -11.63 -3.50 6.81
C CYS A 111 -10.95 -2.62 7.88
N TRP A 112 -10.24 -1.59 7.44
CA TRP A 112 -9.67 -0.55 8.29
C TRP A 112 -10.35 0.75 7.95
N PHE A 113 -10.84 1.42 8.98
CA PHE A 113 -11.31 2.79 8.91
C PHE A 113 -10.46 3.64 9.85
N MET A 114 -9.61 4.49 9.28
CA MET A 114 -8.73 5.37 10.03
C MET A 114 -8.94 6.81 9.62
N ARG A 115 -8.61 7.73 10.52
CA ARG A 115 -8.58 9.16 10.29
C ARG A 115 -7.18 9.69 10.60
N GLN A 116 -6.71 10.61 9.77
CA GLN A 116 -5.49 11.36 10.01
C GLN A 116 -5.70 12.36 11.13
N GLU A 117 -4.97 12.15 12.22
CA GLU A 117 -4.93 13.05 13.37
C GLU A 117 -3.72 13.99 13.27
N ASP A 118 -2.61 13.50 12.70
CA ASP A 118 -1.36 14.24 12.51
C ASP A 118 -0.66 13.80 11.21
N ASP A 119 0.39 14.50 10.78
CA ASP A 119 1.15 14.24 9.56
C ASP A 119 1.65 12.79 9.47
N PHE A 120 1.98 12.20 10.63
CA PHE A 120 2.50 10.84 10.75
C PHE A 120 1.65 9.93 11.66
N LEU A 121 0.37 10.29 11.89
CA LEU A 121 -0.50 9.53 12.78
C LEU A 121 -1.90 9.34 12.19
N LEU A 122 -2.26 8.06 12.02
CA LEU A 122 -3.60 7.61 11.71
C LEU A 122 -4.19 6.91 12.94
N LYS A 123 -5.42 7.24 13.33
CA LYS A 123 -6.16 6.54 14.39
C LYS A 123 -7.48 6.02 13.84
N GLY A 124 -7.91 4.85 14.26
CA GLY A 124 -9.08 4.24 13.67
C GLY A 124 -9.51 2.95 14.31
N LYS A 125 -10.51 2.33 13.69
CA LYS A 125 -11.01 1.01 14.05
C LYS A 125 -10.73 0.05 12.91
N TYR A 126 -10.49 -1.21 13.26
CA TYR A 126 -10.46 -2.29 12.29
C TYR A 126 -11.67 -3.19 12.55
N LEU A 127 -12.30 -3.64 11.48
CA LEU A 127 -13.41 -4.60 11.51
C LEU A 127 -12.90 -5.90 10.90
N SER A 128 -13.01 -7.00 11.64
CA SER A 128 -12.70 -8.35 11.17
C SER A 128 -14.00 -9.10 10.91
N LEU A 129 -14.03 -9.93 9.86
CA LEU A 129 -15.15 -10.82 9.58
C LEU A 129 -15.10 -12.10 10.41
N GLN A 130 -13.95 -12.43 11.02
CA GLN A 130 -13.88 -13.45 12.05
C GLN A 130 -14.38 -12.84 13.36
N GLU A 131 -15.33 -13.52 14.02
CA GLU A 131 -15.59 -13.37 15.46
C GLU A 131 -14.32 -13.74 16.23
N ASP A 132 -13.34 -12.85 16.23
CA ASP A 132 -12.42 -12.76 17.35
C ASP A 132 -13.30 -12.23 18.50
N ASN A 133 -13.58 -13.07 19.50
CA ASN A 133 -14.19 -12.67 20.79
C ASN A 133 -13.25 -11.73 21.58
N GLY A 134 -12.84 -10.64 20.96
CA GLY A 134 -11.87 -9.69 21.47
C GLY A 134 -12.10 -8.35 20.82
N PHE A 135 -12.92 -7.53 21.48
CA PHE A 135 -12.86 -6.08 21.39
C PHE A 135 -11.39 -5.64 21.51
N VAL A 136 -10.94 -4.72 20.65
CA VAL A 136 -10.53 -3.34 20.97
C VAL A 136 -10.55 -2.51 19.67
#